data_AF-A0AA91KCT7-F1
#
_entry.id   AF-A0AA91KCT7-F1
#
_cell.length_a   1.000
_cell.length_b   1.000
_cell.length_c   1.000
_cell.angle_alpha   90.00
_cell.angle_beta   90.00
_cell.angle_gamma   90.00
#
_symmetry.space_group_name_H-M   'P 1'
#
loop_
_entity.id
_entity.type
_entity.pdbx_description
1 polymer ?
#
loop_
_entity_poly.entity_id
_entity_poly.type
_entity_poly.pdbx_seq_one_letter_code
_entity_poly.pdbx_strand_id
1 'polypeptide(L)'
;MPDIEKLRRFCLISSLVASSYFLAGISISMDKPIPLLGLPIKISNPENIKVALLIMCIYGTLRYFYYAIMLEDSPHRKRVNILQQFHPRYQKINNDQIYKKWCISYIKQIQHSDISDAEIEIEKIKATFPKVGRFRVLGSVTTQNVSRETKLHHIEVAVPIACQLAAWSEDIDYFLPVFMGLFTVLAFMFTENFGLSQKFA
;
A
#
# COMPACT_ATOMS: atom_id res chain seq x y z
N MET A 1 -11.11 -5.57 -15.86
CA MET A 1 -10.52 -4.52 -15.01
C MET A 1 -9.05 -4.36 -15.37
N PRO A 2 -8.49 -3.14 -15.40
CA PRO A 2 -7.06 -2.95 -15.61
C PRO A 2 -6.27 -3.63 -14.48
N ASP A 3 -5.14 -4.23 -14.84
CA ASP A 3 -4.25 -4.91 -13.91
C ASP A 3 -3.52 -3.87 -13.04
N ILE A 4 -3.92 -3.78 -11.77
CA ILE A 4 -3.40 -2.75 -10.84
C ILE A 4 -1.91 -2.90 -10.62
N GLU A 5 -1.38 -4.11 -10.57
CA GLU A 5 0.06 -4.31 -10.38
C GLU A 5 0.85 -3.71 -11.54
N LYS A 6 0.37 -3.87 -12.78
CA LYS A 6 1.01 -3.27 -13.96
C LYS A 6 0.91 -1.76 -13.92
N LEU A 7 -0.26 -1.21 -13.55
CA LEU A 7 -0.46 0.23 -13.43
C LEU A 7 0.43 0.84 -12.34
N ARG A 8 0.57 0.13 -11.21
CA ARG A 8 1.46 0.48 -10.10
C ARG A 8 2.91 0.57 -10.55
N ARG A 9 3.41 -0.48 -11.22
CA ARG A 9 4.78 -0.52 -11.76
C ARG A 9 5.00 0.58 -12.79
N PHE A 10 4.06 0.78 -13.71
CA PHE A 10 4.13 1.86 -14.70
C PHE A 10 4.25 3.24 -14.03
N CYS A 11 3.37 3.52 -13.07
CA CYS A 11 3.38 4.79 -12.33
C CYS A 11 4.73 4.99 -11.64
N LEU A 12 5.20 4.01 -10.85
CA LEU A 12 6.49 4.10 -10.14
C LEU A 12 7.68 4.29 -11.08
N ILE A 13 7.75 3.53 -12.18
CA ILE A 13 8.84 3.64 -13.16
C ILE A 13 8.79 5.02 -13.83
N SER A 14 7.63 5.47 -14.28
CA SER A 14 7.48 6.77 -14.93
C SER A 14 7.87 7.92 -14.02
N SER A 15 7.44 7.90 -12.75
CA SER A 15 7.81 8.89 -11.74
C SER A 15 9.30 8.85 -11.42
N LEU A 16 9.90 7.67 -11.33
CA LEU A 16 11.34 7.51 -11.09
C LEU A 16 12.18 8.06 -12.24
N VAL A 17 11.83 7.72 -13.48
CA VAL A 17 12.52 8.22 -14.69
C VAL A 17 12.37 9.73 -14.81
N ALA A 18 11.16 10.26 -14.63
CA ALA A 18 10.94 11.70 -14.68
C ALA A 18 11.66 12.45 -13.55
N SER A 19 11.56 11.97 -12.31
CA SER A 19 12.25 12.57 -11.16
C SER A 19 13.76 12.57 -11.32
N SER A 20 14.34 11.45 -11.75
CA SER A 20 15.79 11.36 -11.99
C SER A 20 16.22 12.31 -13.10
N TYR A 21 15.44 12.42 -14.18
CA TYR A 21 15.71 13.36 -15.26
C TYR A 21 15.69 14.82 -14.77
N PHE A 22 14.67 15.22 -14.00
CA PHE A 22 14.56 16.59 -13.47
C PHE A 22 15.66 16.91 -12.47
N LEU A 23 15.93 16.01 -11.52
CA LEU A 23 16.91 16.24 -10.45
C LEU A 23 18.37 16.19 -10.94
N ALA A 24 18.67 15.33 -11.92
CA ALA A 24 20.02 15.22 -12.45
C ALA A 24 20.39 16.42 -13.35
N GLY A 25 19.41 17.24 -13.75
CA GLY A 25 19.66 18.42 -14.60
C GLY A 25 20.32 18.07 -15.93
N ILE A 26 20.03 16.88 -16.48
CA ILE A 26 20.69 16.36 -17.68
C ILE A 26 20.33 17.27 -18.86
N SER A 27 21.31 18.02 -19.35
CA SER A 27 21.25 18.67 -20.65
C SER A 27 21.72 17.68 -21.70
N ILE A 28 20.80 17.24 -22.57
CA ILE A 28 21.17 16.38 -23.69
C ILE A 28 21.77 17.27 -24.77
N SER A 29 23.10 17.27 -24.89
CA SER A 29 23.80 17.89 -26.01
C SER A 29 23.50 17.10 -27.29
N MET A 30 22.56 17.61 -28.10
CA MET A 30 22.00 16.94 -29.28
C MET A 30 22.87 17.07 -30.54
N ASP A 31 24.16 17.40 -30.39
CA ASP A 31 25.08 17.54 -31.54
C ASP A 31 25.31 16.21 -32.28
N LYS A 32 24.95 15.07 -31.66
CA LYS A 32 25.05 13.75 -32.27
C LYS A 32 23.68 13.05 -32.27
N PRO A 33 23.24 12.50 -33.42
CA PRO A 33 22.00 11.72 -33.47
C PRO A 33 22.12 10.49 -32.57
N ILE A 34 21.12 10.26 -31.72
CA ILE A 34 21.07 9.09 -30.85
C ILE A 34 20.50 7.93 -31.69
N PRO A 35 21.24 6.82 -31.89
CA PRO A 35 20.72 5.67 -32.61
C PRO A 35 19.75 4.92 -31.71
N LEU A 36 18.44 5.05 -31.98
CA LEU A 36 17.42 4.24 -31.33
C LEU A 36 17.06 3.09 -32.29
N LEU A 37 17.35 1.86 -31.88
CA LEU A 37 17.13 0.66 -32.71
C LEU A 37 17.83 0.74 -34.10
N GLY A 38 19.01 1.36 -34.15
CA GLY A 38 19.78 1.51 -35.39
C GLY A 38 19.32 2.66 -36.30
N LEU A 39 18.23 3.37 -35.95
CA LEU A 39 17.77 4.53 -36.69
C LEU A 39 18.27 5.82 -36.00
N PRO A 40 18.94 6.73 -36.72
CA PRO A 40 19.35 8.01 -36.17
C PRO A 40 18.11 8.90 -35.97
N ILE A 41 17.66 9.06 -34.73
CA ILE A 41 16.54 9.94 -34.41
C ILE A 41 17.11 11.31 -34.06
N LYS A 42 16.69 12.34 -34.81
CA LYS A 42 16.97 13.74 -34.48
C LYS A 42 15.77 14.34 -33.76
N ILE A 43 15.96 14.76 -32.52
CA ILE A 43 14.92 15.43 -31.73
C ILE A 43 15.00 16.93 -32.01
N SER A 44 13.99 17.50 -32.68
CA SER A 44 13.99 18.91 -33.06
C SER A 44 13.84 19.87 -31.87
N ASN A 45 13.05 19.48 -30.86
CA ASN A 45 12.74 20.29 -29.68
C ASN A 45 13.01 19.48 -28.39
N PRO A 46 14.24 19.47 -27.86
CA PRO A 46 14.59 18.69 -26.68
C PRO A 46 13.87 19.17 -25.41
N GLU A 47 13.47 20.43 -25.35
CA GLU A 47 12.71 21.00 -24.22
C GLU A 47 11.36 20.29 -23.99
N ASN A 48 10.74 19.79 -25.07
CA ASN A 48 9.46 19.07 -24.99
C ASN A 48 9.57 17.71 -24.30
N ILE A 49 10.77 17.14 -24.16
CA ILE A 49 10.98 15.86 -23.44
C ILE A 49 10.60 16.02 -21.98
N LYS A 50 10.98 17.14 -21.34
CA LYS A 50 10.62 17.43 -19.94
C LYS A 50 9.10 17.40 -19.75
N VAL A 51 8.38 18.08 -20.65
CA VAL A 51 6.92 18.20 -20.62
C VAL A 51 6.27 16.85 -20.89
N ALA A 52 6.77 16.07 -21.85
CA ALA A 52 6.26 14.73 -22.15
C ALA A 52 6.40 13.77 -20.95
N LEU A 53 7.55 13.78 -20.29
CA LEU A 53 7.80 12.98 -19.07
C LEU A 53 6.85 13.39 -17.94
N LEU A 54 6.65 14.70 -17.76
CA LEU A 54 5.73 15.24 -16.76
C LEU A 54 4.28 14.80 -17.03
N ILE A 55 3.80 14.93 -18.27
CA ILE A 55 2.45 14.51 -18.67
C ILE A 55 2.28 13.01 -18.45
N MET A 56 3.27 12.20 -18.83
CA MET A 56 3.23 10.74 -18.62
C MET A 56 3.11 10.38 -17.14
N CYS A 57 3.89 11.05 -16.28
CA CYS A 57 3.85 10.85 -14.84
C CYS A 57 2.49 11.26 -14.24
N ILE A 58 1.97 12.43 -14.61
CA ILE A 58 0.66 12.93 -14.14
C ILE A 58 -0.44 11.97 -14.58
N TYR A 59 -0.45 11.55 -15.85
CA TYR A 59 -1.43 10.62 -16.38
C TYR A 59 -1.40 9.27 -15.65
N GLY A 60 -0.20 8.69 -15.47
CA GLY A 60 -0.02 7.44 -14.73
C GLY A 60 -0.52 7.54 -13.28
N THR A 61 -0.19 8.66 -12.62
CA THR A 61 -0.59 8.92 -11.22
C THR A 61 -2.09 9.07 -11.08
N LEU A 62 -2.72 9.89 -11.93
CA LEU A 62 -4.18 10.10 -11.92
C LEU A 62 -4.92 8.79 -12.22
N ARG A 63 -4.44 8.02 -13.20
CA ARG A 63 -5.03 6.74 -13.55
C ARG A 63 -4.91 5.74 -12.39
N TYR A 64 -3.75 5.67 -11.73
CA TYR A 64 -3.58 4.84 -10.53
C TYR A 64 -4.49 5.29 -9.39
N PHE A 65 -4.56 6.58 -9.12
CA PHE A 65 -5.44 7.15 -8.09
C PHE A 65 -6.90 6.76 -8.33
N TYR A 66 -7.39 6.90 -9.56
CA TYR A 66 -8.77 6.55 -9.90
C TYR A 66 -9.05 5.05 -9.71
N TYR A 67 -8.26 4.18 -10.34
CA TYR A 67 -8.57 2.74 -10.31
C TYR A 67 -8.23 2.07 -8.98
N ALA A 68 -7.07 2.36 -8.40
CA ALA A 68 -6.64 1.73 -7.17
C ALA A 68 -7.29 2.40 -5.94
N ILE A 69 -7.27 3.73 -5.83
CA ILE A 69 -7.67 4.38 -4.57
C ILE A 69 -9.18 4.67 -4.52
N MET A 70 -9.80 5.06 -5.64
CA MET A 70 -11.23 5.40 -5.65
C MET A 70 -12.13 4.19 -5.86
N LEU A 71 -11.79 3.31 -6.81
CA LEU A 71 -12.69 2.24 -7.24
C LEU A 71 -12.51 0.93 -6.45
N GLU A 72 -11.28 0.61 -6.05
CA GLU A 72 -10.99 -0.62 -5.30
C GLU A 72 -10.85 -0.40 -3.78
N ASP A 73 -11.14 -1.46 -3.03
CA ASP A 73 -10.91 -1.49 -1.59
C ASP A 73 -9.40 -1.62 -1.31
N SER A 74 -8.84 -0.56 -0.73
CA SER A 74 -7.45 -0.57 -0.27
C SER A 74 -7.22 -1.65 0.80
N PRO A 75 -6.00 -2.20 0.92
CA PRO A 75 -5.65 -3.16 1.97
C PRO A 75 -6.05 -2.67 3.37
N HIS A 76 -5.82 -1.38 3.65
CA HIS A 76 -6.28 -0.71 4.85
C HIS A 76 -7.81 -0.82 5.06
N ARG A 77 -8.61 -0.45 4.06
CA ARG A 77 -10.08 -0.50 4.14
C ARG A 77 -10.56 -1.92 4.40
N LYS A 78 -9.98 -2.92 3.74
CA LYS A 78 -10.33 -4.34 3.97
C LYS A 78 -10.10 -4.73 5.43
N ARG A 79 -8.95 -4.38 6.01
CA ARG A 79 -8.64 -4.66 7.42
C ARG A 79 -9.60 -3.96 8.37
N VAL A 80 -9.85 -2.67 8.16
CA VAL A 80 -10.73 -1.87 9.01
C VAL A 80 -12.16 -2.40 8.94
N ASN A 81 -12.70 -2.64 7.75
CA ASN A 81 -14.07 -3.13 7.57
C ASN A 81 -14.30 -4.48 8.26
N ILE A 82 -13.32 -5.39 8.22
CA ILE A 82 -13.42 -6.69 8.90
C ILE A 82 -13.30 -6.50 10.42
N LEU A 83 -12.35 -5.69 10.89
CA LEU A 83 -12.13 -5.48 12.33
C LEU A 83 -13.18 -4.61 13.01
N GLN A 84 -13.95 -3.81 12.28
CA GLN A 84 -15.04 -2.98 12.83
C GLN A 84 -16.11 -3.80 13.56
N GLN A 85 -16.27 -5.07 13.19
CA GLN A 85 -17.21 -5.99 13.83
C GLN A 85 -16.67 -6.57 15.15
N PHE A 86 -15.42 -6.26 15.50
CA PHE A 86 -14.75 -6.78 16.69
C PHE A 86 -14.44 -5.66 17.67
N HIS A 87 -14.59 -5.96 18.96
CA HIS A 87 -14.18 -5.06 20.03
C HIS A 87 -12.73 -5.35 20.46
N PRO A 88 -11.86 -4.33 20.54
CA PRO A 88 -10.52 -4.52 21.05
C PRO A 88 -10.58 -4.93 22.53
N ARG A 89 -9.96 -6.06 22.86
CA ARG A 89 -9.85 -6.55 24.23
C ARG A 89 -8.43 -6.34 24.73
N TYR A 90 -8.25 -5.36 25.60
CA TYR A 90 -7.02 -5.19 26.35
C TYR A 90 -6.99 -6.20 27.51
N GLN A 91 -6.54 -7.42 27.24
CA GLN A 91 -6.35 -8.44 28.28
C GLN A 91 -5.16 -8.03 29.16
N LYS A 92 -5.36 -7.94 30.48
CA LYS A 92 -4.27 -7.79 31.46
C LYS A 92 -3.52 -9.12 31.47
N ILE A 93 -2.34 -9.12 30.86
CA ILE A 93 -1.55 -10.33 30.58
C ILE A 93 -1.15 -10.99 31.91
N ASN A 94 -1.57 -12.23 32.12
CA ASN A 94 -1.03 -13.08 33.18
C ASN A 94 0.34 -13.59 32.69
N ASN A 95 1.35 -13.61 33.57
CA ASN A 95 2.78 -13.74 33.23
C ASN A 95 3.18 -14.98 32.38
N ASP A 96 2.33 -16.00 32.31
CA ASP A 96 2.66 -17.28 31.64
C ASP A 96 2.47 -17.28 30.11
N GLN A 97 1.98 -16.19 29.51
CA GLN A 97 1.74 -16.11 28.06
C GLN A 97 2.56 -14.99 27.40
N ILE A 98 3.88 -15.15 27.41
CA ILE A 98 4.86 -14.21 26.83
C ILE A 98 4.54 -13.85 25.37
N TYR A 99 3.99 -14.79 24.58
CA TYR A 99 3.57 -14.54 23.19
C TYR A 99 2.36 -13.61 23.05
N LYS A 100 1.48 -13.52 24.06
CA LYS A 100 0.33 -12.60 24.03
C LYS A 100 0.70 -11.16 24.33
N LYS A 101 1.89 -10.91 24.89
CA LYS A 101 2.36 -9.55 25.21
C LYS A 101 2.53 -8.66 23.99
N TRP A 102 2.73 -9.26 22.81
CA TRP A 102 2.98 -8.54 21.56
C TRP A 102 1.83 -8.69 20.56
N CYS A 103 0.62 -8.96 21.05
CA CYS A 103 -0.57 -9.12 20.22
C CYS A 103 -1.67 -8.15 20.66
N ILE A 104 -2.40 -7.59 19.69
CA ILE A 104 -3.68 -6.95 19.97
C ILE A 104 -4.78 -7.99 19.79
N SER A 105 -5.60 -8.17 20.81
CA SER A 105 -6.69 -9.14 20.81
C SER A 105 -8.01 -8.45 20.50
N TYR A 106 -8.82 -9.10 19.69
CA TYR A 106 -10.12 -8.63 19.20
C TYR A 106 -11.16 -9.70 19.52
N ILE A 107 -12.33 -9.27 20.02
CA ILE A 107 -13.42 -10.17 20.38
C ILE A 107 -14.72 -9.77 19.70
N LYS A 108 -15.43 -10.76 19.17
CA LYS A 108 -16.80 -10.63 18.65
C LYS A 108 -17.66 -11.72 19.27
N GLN A 109 -18.82 -11.35 19.82
CA GLN A 109 -19.79 -12.32 20.34
C GLN A 109 -20.60 -12.90 19.18
N ILE A 110 -20.87 -14.19 19.20
CA ILE A 110 -21.60 -14.91 18.15
C ILE A 110 -22.70 -15.78 18.74
N GLN A 111 -23.76 -16.04 17.96
CA GLN A 111 -24.82 -16.98 18.33
C GLN A 111 -24.41 -18.43 18.04
N HIS A 112 -25.08 -19.39 18.70
CA HIS A 112 -24.67 -20.80 18.63
C HIS A 112 -24.81 -21.42 17.22
N SER A 113 -25.72 -20.91 16.39
CA SER A 113 -25.95 -21.37 15.02
C SER A 113 -24.81 -21.07 14.04
N ASP A 114 -23.88 -20.18 14.41
CA ASP A 114 -22.98 -19.53 13.45
C ASP A 114 -21.51 -20.01 13.59
N ILE A 115 -21.27 -21.17 14.21
CA ILE A 115 -19.91 -21.65 14.48
C ILE A 115 -19.11 -21.90 13.20
N SER A 116 -19.73 -22.45 12.15
CA SER A 116 -19.07 -22.62 10.84
C SER A 116 -18.73 -21.28 10.20
N ASP A 117 -19.60 -20.29 10.33
CA ASP A 117 -19.41 -18.96 9.77
C ASP A 117 -18.30 -18.20 10.52
N ALA A 118 -18.16 -18.46 11.82
CA ALA A 118 -17.09 -17.93 12.65
C ALA A 118 -15.70 -18.40 12.19
N GLU A 119 -15.55 -19.65 11.77
CA GLU A 119 -14.28 -20.15 11.23
C GLU A 119 -13.92 -19.47 9.90
N ILE A 120 -14.91 -19.26 9.03
CA ILE A 120 -14.75 -18.54 7.76
C ILE A 120 -14.32 -17.09 8.03
N GLU A 121 -14.92 -16.43 9.02
CA GLU A 121 -14.51 -15.07 9.44
C GLU A 121 -13.07 -15.04 9.95
N ILE A 122 -12.67 -16.01 10.78
CA ILE A 122 -11.28 -16.13 11.25
C ILE A 122 -10.31 -16.27 10.08
N GLU A 123 -10.61 -17.12 9.10
CA GLU A 123 -9.76 -17.31 7.92
C GLU A 123 -9.69 -16.05 7.06
N LYS A 124 -10.80 -15.32 6.89
CA LYS A 124 -10.80 -14.00 6.23
C LYS A 124 -9.86 -13.02 6.93
N ILE A 125 -9.90 -12.95 8.27
CA ILE A 125 -9.00 -12.07 9.03
C ILE A 125 -7.54 -12.51 8.84
N LYS A 126 -7.25 -13.81 8.95
CA LYS A 126 -5.90 -14.37 8.71
C LYS A 126 -5.38 -14.05 7.32
N ALA A 127 -6.24 -14.06 6.30
CA ALA A 127 -5.87 -13.73 4.92
C ALA A 127 -5.61 -12.23 4.71
N THR A 128 -6.22 -11.36 5.51
CA THR A 128 -6.12 -9.89 5.32
C THR A 128 -4.86 -9.30 5.96
N PHE A 129 -4.23 -10.02 6.89
CA PHE A 129 -2.96 -9.62 7.52
C PHE A 129 -1.77 -10.39 6.95
N PRO A 130 -0.67 -9.71 6.61
CA PRO A 130 0.52 -10.37 6.10
C PRO A 130 1.19 -11.24 7.17
N LYS A 131 1.68 -12.41 6.76
CA LYS A 131 2.48 -13.31 7.60
C LYS A 131 3.92 -12.82 7.64
N VAL A 132 4.50 -12.70 8.84
CA VAL A 132 5.87 -12.18 9.02
C VAL A 132 6.72 -13.22 9.74
N GLY A 133 7.49 -13.99 8.98
CA GLY A 133 8.30 -15.09 9.52
C GLY A 133 7.43 -16.12 10.26
N ARG A 134 7.66 -16.28 11.58
CA ARG A 134 6.87 -17.17 12.44
C ARG A 134 5.61 -16.52 13.01
N PHE A 135 5.46 -15.20 12.86
CA PHE A 135 4.30 -14.47 13.34
C PHE A 135 3.15 -14.55 12.34
N ARG A 136 2.00 -15.00 12.84
CA ARG A 136 0.75 -15.10 12.09
C ARG A 136 -0.41 -14.72 12.98
N VAL A 137 -1.49 -14.23 12.38
CA VAL A 137 -2.75 -14.03 13.09
C VAL A 137 -3.24 -15.35 13.64
N LEU A 138 -3.61 -15.33 14.92
CA LEU A 138 -4.20 -16.46 15.62
C LEU A 138 -5.68 -16.17 15.80
N GLY A 139 -6.54 -17.15 15.56
CA GLY A 139 -7.97 -17.03 15.79
C GLY A 139 -8.51 -18.33 16.37
N SER A 140 -9.38 -18.22 17.35
CA SER A 140 -10.04 -19.34 18.02
C SER A 140 -11.47 -18.97 18.37
N VAL A 141 -12.38 -19.94 18.27
CA VAL A 141 -13.72 -19.83 18.83
C VAL A 141 -13.70 -20.35 20.26
N THR A 142 -14.00 -19.47 21.21
CA THR A 142 -14.00 -19.77 22.64
C THR A 142 -15.43 -19.76 23.16
N THR A 143 -15.75 -20.74 24.01
CA THR A 143 -17.07 -20.84 24.63
C THR A 143 -16.95 -20.51 26.11
N GLN A 144 -17.69 -19.50 26.56
CA GLN A 144 -17.77 -19.13 27.96
C GLN A 144 -19.13 -19.57 28.51
N ASN A 145 -19.12 -20.42 29.54
CA ASN A 145 -20.33 -20.82 30.24
C ASN A 145 -20.74 -19.66 31.17
N VAL A 146 -21.88 -19.02 30.89
CA VAL A 146 -22.41 -17.93 31.72
C VAL A 146 -23.38 -18.47 32.77
N SER A 147 -24.08 -19.56 32.46
CA SER A 147 -24.88 -20.34 33.41
C SER A 147 -24.82 -21.84 33.04
N ARG A 148 -25.49 -22.70 33.81
CA ARG A 148 -25.60 -24.14 33.53
C ARG A 148 -26.27 -24.43 32.18
N GLU A 149 -27.11 -23.51 31.68
CA GLU A 149 -27.86 -23.66 30.42
C GLU A 149 -27.43 -22.66 29.33
N THR A 150 -26.82 -21.53 29.69
CA THR A 150 -26.40 -20.50 28.72
C THR A 150 -24.91 -20.53 28.44
N LYS A 151 -24.58 -20.84 27.19
CA LYS A 151 -23.23 -20.76 26.64
C LYS A 151 -23.13 -19.52 25.74
N LEU A 152 -22.15 -18.66 26.02
CA LEU A 152 -21.79 -17.57 25.12
C LEU A 152 -20.60 -18.00 24.28
N HIS A 153 -20.77 -17.96 22.96
CA HIS A 153 -19.70 -18.19 22.02
C HIS A 153 -19.10 -16.84 21.62
N HIS A 154 -17.77 -16.78 21.56
CA HIS A 154 -17.08 -15.60 21.06
C HIS A 154 -15.90 -16.01 20.17
N ILE A 155 -15.65 -15.18 19.18
CA ILE A 155 -14.45 -15.26 18.34
C ILE A 155 -13.39 -14.43 19.02
N GLU A 156 -12.24 -15.03 19.32
CA GLU A 156 -11.05 -14.32 19.79
C GLU A 156 -9.99 -14.36 18.70
N VAL A 157 -9.55 -13.19 18.24
CA VAL A 157 -8.48 -13.04 17.25
C VAL A 157 -7.34 -12.24 17.84
N ALA A 158 -6.14 -12.80 17.80
CA ALA A 158 -4.92 -12.13 18.24
C ALA A 158 -4.05 -11.81 17.01
N VAL A 159 -3.81 -10.52 16.80
CA VAL A 159 -2.97 -10.01 15.70
C VAL A 159 -1.62 -9.58 16.29
N PRO A 160 -0.51 -10.27 15.96
CA PRO A 160 0.82 -9.86 16.40
C PRO A 160 1.20 -8.47 15.89
N ILE A 161 1.92 -7.68 16.69
CA ILE A 161 2.40 -6.33 16.33
C ILE A 161 3.25 -6.38 15.06
N ALA A 162 4.08 -7.41 14.87
CA ALA A 162 4.87 -7.57 13.66
C ALA A 162 4.00 -7.64 12.39
N CYS A 163 2.86 -8.35 12.44
CA CYS A 163 1.90 -8.42 11.34
C CYS A 163 1.19 -7.07 11.11
N GLN A 164 0.97 -6.28 12.17
CA GLN A 164 0.40 -4.93 12.04
C GLN A 164 1.38 -3.96 11.40
N LEU A 165 2.66 -4.00 11.78
CA LEU A 165 3.71 -3.18 11.17
C LEU A 165 3.88 -3.53 9.68
N ALA A 166 3.86 -4.82 9.33
CA ALA A 166 3.90 -5.24 7.94
C ALA A 166 2.64 -4.79 7.17
N ALA A 167 1.46 -4.86 7.79
CA ALA A 167 0.23 -4.32 7.20
C ALA A 167 0.31 -2.80 6.97
N TRP A 168 0.90 -2.06 7.90
CA TRP A 168 1.13 -0.63 7.74
C TRP A 168 2.13 -0.32 6.62
N SER A 169 3.20 -1.14 6.50
CA SER A 169 4.13 -1.04 5.37
C SER A 169 3.43 -1.29 4.03
N GLU A 170 2.52 -2.26 3.96
CA GLU A 170 1.71 -2.52 2.76
C GLU A 170 0.81 -1.33 2.42
N ASP A 171 0.22 -0.68 3.44
CA ASP A 171 -0.57 0.54 3.26
C ASP A 171 0.28 1.68 2.66
N ILE A 172 1.48 1.91 3.19
CA ILE A 172 2.40 2.93 2.65
C ILE A 172 2.79 2.60 1.21
N ASP A 173 3.16 1.34 0.96
CA ASP A 173 3.57 0.84 -0.35
C ASP A 173 2.44 1.01 -1.38
N TYR A 174 1.18 0.84 -0.96
CA TYR A 174 -0.01 1.07 -1.77
C TYR A 174 -0.17 2.52 -2.25
N PHE A 175 0.10 3.49 -1.38
CA PHE A 175 0.01 4.92 -1.70
C PHE A 175 1.27 5.50 -2.36
N LEU A 176 2.39 4.77 -2.31
CA LEU A 176 3.68 5.20 -2.85
C LEU A 176 3.63 5.76 -4.29
N PRO A 177 2.88 5.19 -5.25
CA PRO A 177 2.84 5.73 -6.62
C PRO A 177 2.30 7.16 -6.69
N VAL A 178 1.35 7.52 -5.82
CA VAL A 178 0.79 8.87 -5.75
C VAL A 178 1.80 9.85 -5.17
N PHE A 179 2.48 9.46 -4.09
CA PHE A 179 3.53 10.29 -3.49
C PHE A 179 4.70 10.51 -4.44
N MET A 180 5.13 9.47 -5.17
CA MET A 180 6.20 9.59 -6.18
C MET A 180 5.77 10.48 -7.35
N GLY A 181 4.52 10.38 -7.79
CA GLY A 181 3.96 11.28 -8.79
C GLY A 181 3.97 12.74 -8.34
N LEU A 182 3.50 13.01 -7.11
CA LEU A 182 3.52 14.36 -6.53
C LEU A 182 4.95 14.89 -6.37
N PHE A 183 5.87 14.06 -5.86
CA PHE A 183 7.28 14.41 -5.74
C PHE A 183 7.89 14.79 -7.09
N THR A 184 7.59 14.03 -8.15
CA THR A 184 8.05 14.30 -9.52
C THR A 184 7.58 15.68 -10.00
N VAL A 185 6.31 16.02 -9.77
CA VAL A 185 5.75 17.32 -10.15
C VAL A 185 6.44 18.45 -9.36
N LEU A 186 6.64 18.26 -8.05
CA LEU A 186 7.35 19.24 -7.22
C LEU A 186 8.80 19.42 -7.66
N ALA A 187 9.50 18.33 -8.02
CA ALA A 187 10.86 18.38 -8.55
C ALA A 187 10.90 19.18 -9.86
N PHE A 188 9.96 18.96 -10.78
CA PHE A 188 9.84 19.74 -12.01
C PHE A 188 9.65 21.24 -11.70
N MET A 189 8.69 21.59 -10.86
CA MET A 189 8.41 22.99 -10.48
C MET A 189 9.61 23.65 -9.81
N PHE A 190 10.34 22.91 -8.97
CA PHE A 190 11.55 23.40 -8.34
C PHE A 190 12.64 23.69 -9.38
N THR A 191 12.86 22.79 -10.34
CA THR A 191 13.88 22.97 -11.37
C THR A 191 13.62 24.15 -12.30
N GLU A 192 12.35 24.40 -12.64
CA GLU A 192 11.96 25.50 -13.52
C GLU A 192 12.01 26.86 -12.79
N ASN A 193 11.53 26.93 -11.53
CA ASN A 193 11.49 28.19 -10.77
C ASN A 193 12.86 28.65 -10.26
N PHE A 194 13.76 27.74 -9.90
CA PHE A 194 15.07 28.09 -9.31
C PHE A 194 16.18 28.25 -10.34
N GLY A 195 15.87 28.24 -11.65
CA GLY A 195 16.81 28.61 -12.69
C GLY A 195 18.08 27.75 -12.73
N LEU A 196 18.06 26.52 -12.20
CA LEU A 196 19.17 25.57 -12.36
C LEU A 196 19.49 25.33 -13.85
N SER A 197 18.52 25.56 -14.75
CA SER A 197 18.72 25.52 -16.18
C SER A 197 19.47 26.73 -16.77
N GLN A 198 19.54 27.89 -16.09
CA GLN A 198 20.22 29.10 -16.60
C GLN A 198 21.69 29.22 -16.20
N LYS A 199 22.18 28.42 -15.23
CA LYS A 199 23.58 28.50 -14.77
C LYS A 199 24.56 27.54 -15.46
N PHE A 200 24.09 26.72 -16.39
CA PHE A 200 24.90 25.72 -17.11
C PHE A 200 24.78 25.81 -18.64
N ALA A 201 24.23 26.91 -19.15
CA ALA A 201 24.23 27.25 -20.57
C ALA A 201 25.44 28.12 -20.92
#